data_AF-A0A7D9I2H4-F1
#
_entry.id   AF-A0A7D9I2H4-F1
#
_cell.length_a   1.000
_cell.length_b   1.000
_cell.length_c   1.000
_cell.angle_alpha   90.00
_cell.angle_beta   90.00
_cell.angle_gamma   90.00
#
_symmetry.space_group_name_H-M   'P 1'
#
loop_
_entity.id
_entity.type
_entity.pdbx_description
1 polymer ?
#
loop_
_entity_poly.entity_id
_entity_poly.type
_entity_poly.pdbx_seq_one_letter_code
_entity_poly.pdbx_strand_id
1 'polypeptide(L)'
;MALSILQNGKMPRFLSEDQLETVFLNGTTSSSLTNLTQGLNNLGLCDIAKHLPTFLYLFRPSSASLLTRRKLVHILKPDFSEDGCNQRQHENIVYAAFSKYCREAAGGKRGNITLEHILQFTTATDEEPVLGFATDPSIQFVSSKSSSKWSFIPTANTCGNTLHLPCPDHSVALPVEVELFEVYDMAFCNAYFGNR
;
A
#
# COMPACT_ATOMS: atom_id res chain seq x y z
N MET A 1 4.18 14.28 -16.09
CA MET A 1 3.66 15.08 -14.95
C MET A 1 2.28 14.60 -14.49
N ALA A 2 1.28 14.36 -15.37
CA ALA A 2 0.03 13.68 -14.99
C ALA A 2 0.21 12.27 -14.39
N LEU A 3 1.27 11.58 -14.83
CA LEU A 3 1.60 10.21 -14.41
C LEU A 3 1.75 10.04 -12.89
N SER A 4 2.20 11.06 -12.15
CA SER A 4 2.38 10.94 -10.70
C SER A 4 1.08 10.66 -9.96
N ILE A 5 -0.04 11.22 -10.43
CA ILE A 5 -1.37 10.96 -9.87
C ILE A 5 -1.89 9.58 -10.26
N LEU A 6 -1.51 9.07 -11.43
CA LEU A 6 -2.00 7.80 -11.95
C LEU A 6 -1.18 6.58 -11.49
N GLN A 7 0.09 6.78 -11.11
CA GLN A 7 1.06 5.69 -10.86
C GLN A 7 1.51 5.53 -9.40
N ASN A 8 1.26 6.48 -8.50
CA ASN A 8 1.85 6.42 -7.14
C ASN A 8 0.86 6.71 -6.01
N GLY A 9 -0.44 6.70 -6.29
CA GLY A 9 -1.40 6.93 -5.24
C GLY A 9 -2.85 6.69 -5.66
N LYS A 10 -3.70 6.74 -4.63
CA LYS A 10 -5.15 6.66 -4.80
C LYS A 10 -5.63 7.83 -5.63
N MET A 11 -6.54 7.57 -6.57
CA MET A 11 -7.20 8.64 -7.31
C MET A 11 -7.98 9.55 -6.34
N PRO A 12 -7.88 10.88 -6.47
CA PRO A 12 -8.67 11.79 -5.66
C PRO A 12 -10.14 11.70 -6.07
N ARG A 13 -10.94 10.97 -5.27
CA ARG A 13 -12.37 10.75 -5.49
C ARG A 13 -13.28 11.55 -4.56
N PHE A 14 -12.80 12.69 -4.08
CA PHE A 14 -13.50 13.54 -3.10
C PHE A 14 -14.34 14.66 -3.73
N LEU A 15 -14.23 14.88 -5.04
CA LEU A 15 -14.99 15.90 -5.76
C LEU A 15 -16.39 15.35 -6.12
N SER A 16 -17.43 16.16 -5.96
CA SER A 16 -18.76 15.84 -6.51
C SER A 16 -18.78 16.01 -8.03
N GLU A 17 -19.80 15.47 -8.70
CA GLU A 17 -19.94 15.60 -10.17
C GLU A 17 -19.93 17.08 -10.62
N ASP A 18 -20.68 17.95 -9.95
CA ASP A 18 -20.69 19.39 -10.25
C ASP A 18 -19.29 20.02 -10.13
N GLN A 19 -18.51 19.57 -9.14
CA GLN A 19 -17.15 20.05 -8.90
C GLN A 19 -16.19 19.53 -9.97
N LEU A 20 -16.36 18.30 -10.45
CA LEU A 20 -15.57 17.74 -11.54
C LEU A 20 -15.82 18.50 -12.85
N GLU A 21 -17.08 18.75 -13.20
CA GLU A 21 -17.42 19.54 -14.39
C GLU A 21 -16.87 20.97 -14.28
N THR A 22 -16.97 21.57 -13.09
CA THR A 22 -16.46 22.90 -12.81
C THR A 22 -14.93 22.98 -12.95
N VAL A 23 -14.19 22.01 -12.41
CA VAL A 23 -12.71 21.98 -12.43
C VAL A 23 -12.17 21.66 -13.83
N PHE A 24 -12.79 20.73 -14.56
CA PHE A 24 -12.24 20.23 -15.82
C PHE A 24 -12.85 20.85 -17.09
N LEU A 25 -14.09 21.37 -17.04
CA LEU A 25 -14.85 21.81 -18.22
C LEU A 25 -15.28 23.28 -18.16
N ASN A 26 -15.93 23.71 -17.08
CA ASN A 26 -16.70 24.97 -17.06
C ASN A 26 -15.96 26.15 -16.45
N GLY A 27 -14.85 25.92 -15.74
CA GLY A 27 -14.14 26.94 -14.99
C GLY A 27 -14.86 27.31 -13.68
N THR A 28 -14.12 27.93 -12.75
CA THR A 28 -14.60 28.16 -11.37
C THR A 28 -14.29 29.57 -10.87
N THR A 29 -15.14 30.07 -9.98
CA THR A 29 -14.95 31.35 -9.26
C THR A 29 -14.47 31.15 -7.83
N SER A 30 -14.49 29.90 -7.34
CA SER A 30 -13.96 29.57 -6.01
C SER A 30 -12.44 29.60 -6.04
N SER A 31 -11.82 30.41 -5.17
CA SER A 31 -10.37 30.56 -5.11
C SER A 31 -9.63 29.24 -4.89
N SER A 32 -10.18 28.33 -4.07
CA SER A 32 -9.58 27.01 -3.81
C SER A 32 -9.63 26.09 -5.03
N LEU A 33 -10.76 26.08 -5.75
CA LEU A 33 -10.91 25.27 -6.97
C LEU A 33 -10.11 25.86 -8.12
N THR A 34 -9.94 27.18 -8.18
CA THR A 34 -9.07 27.83 -9.17
C THR A 34 -7.63 27.36 -8.98
N ASN A 35 -7.14 27.34 -7.74
CA ASN A 35 -5.79 26.85 -7.42
C ASN A 35 -5.64 25.36 -7.77
N LEU A 36 -6.64 24.53 -7.45
CA LEU A 36 -6.66 23.11 -7.82
C LEU A 36 -6.61 22.93 -9.35
N THR A 37 -7.47 23.65 -10.08
CA THR A 37 -7.56 23.62 -11.54
C THR A 37 -6.23 24.05 -12.18
N GLN A 38 -5.59 25.10 -11.65
CA GLN A 38 -4.27 25.53 -12.10
C GLN A 38 -3.21 24.45 -11.87
N GLY A 39 -3.20 23.81 -10.72
CA GLY A 39 -2.30 22.68 -10.43
C GLY A 39 -2.51 21.51 -11.40
N LEU A 40 -3.76 21.13 -11.65
CA LEU A 40 -4.11 20.04 -12.59
C LEU A 40 -3.74 20.39 -14.04
N ASN A 41 -3.95 21.64 -14.47
CA ASN A 41 -3.51 22.14 -15.77
C ASN A 41 -1.99 22.07 -15.92
N ASN A 42 -1.22 22.50 -14.91
CA ASN A 42 0.25 22.43 -14.93
C ASN A 42 0.76 20.98 -15.04
N LEU A 43 -0.01 20.01 -14.57
CA LEU A 43 0.29 18.59 -14.71
C LEU A 43 -0.20 17.98 -16.05
N GLY A 44 -0.96 18.72 -16.84
CA GLY A 44 -1.55 18.31 -18.12
C GLY A 44 -2.85 17.49 -18.01
N LEU A 45 -3.44 17.40 -16.81
CA LEU A 45 -4.60 16.53 -16.57
C LEU A 45 -5.88 17.05 -17.22
N CYS A 46 -6.08 18.36 -17.26
CA CYS A 46 -7.27 18.93 -17.91
C CYS A 46 -7.23 18.74 -19.42
N ASP A 47 -6.05 18.80 -20.04
CA ASP A 47 -5.92 18.53 -21.47
C ASP A 47 -6.18 17.06 -21.79
N ILE A 48 -5.72 16.14 -20.94
CA ILE A 48 -6.10 14.72 -21.04
C ILE A 48 -7.62 14.57 -20.93
N ALA A 49 -8.27 15.22 -19.96
CA ALA A 49 -9.73 15.15 -19.80
C ALA A 49 -10.50 15.68 -21.03
N LYS A 50 -10.00 16.74 -21.69
CA LYS A 50 -10.61 17.27 -22.92
C LYS A 50 -10.50 16.30 -24.10
N HIS A 51 -9.35 15.61 -24.25
CA HIS A 51 -9.12 14.67 -25.34
C HIS A 51 -9.70 13.27 -25.07
N LEU A 52 -9.84 12.91 -23.80
CA LEU A 52 -10.38 11.63 -23.33
C LEU A 52 -11.39 11.89 -22.21
N PRO A 53 -12.65 12.24 -22.53
CA PRO A 53 -13.67 12.57 -21.51
C PRO A 53 -13.94 11.45 -20.51
N THR A 54 -13.74 10.19 -20.92
CA THR A 54 -13.84 9.01 -20.04
C THR A 54 -12.81 9.03 -18.90
N PHE A 55 -11.73 9.81 -19.02
CA PHE A 55 -10.74 10.01 -17.95
C PHE A 55 -11.37 10.55 -16.65
N LEU A 56 -12.42 11.38 -16.76
CA LEU A 56 -13.12 11.95 -15.60
C LEU A 56 -13.76 10.87 -14.72
N TYR A 57 -14.09 9.70 -15.28
CA TYR A 57 -14.63 8.58 -14.49
C TYR A 57 -13.66 8.11 -13.40
N LEU A 58 -12.34 8.33 -13.54
CA LEU A 58 -11.35 7.96 -12.53
C LEU A 58 -11.45 8.78 -11.23
N PHE A 59 -11.97 10.01 -11.33
CA PHE A 59 -12.15 10.93 -10.19
C PHE A 59 -13.50 10.76 -9.50
N ARG A 60 -14.39 9.93 -10.06
CA ARG A 60 -15.69 9.70 -9.44
C ARG A 60 -15.55 8.76 -8.25
N PRO A 61 -16.40 8.90 -7.22
CA PRO A 61 -16.54 7.90 -6.19
C PRO A 61 -16.76 6.53 -6.84
N SER A 62 -15.88 5.59 -6.51
CA SER A 62 -15.96 4.22 -6.96
C SER A 62 -15.93 3.34 -5.72
N SER A 63 -16.78 2.31 -5.68
CA SER A 63 -16.60 1.21 -4.75
C SER A 63 -15.30 0.52 -5.17
N ALA A 64 -14.18 0.91 -4.53
CA ALA A 64 -12.90 0.26 -4.72
C ALA A 64 -13.12 -1.25 -4.63
N SER A 65 -12.65 -2.01 -5.61
CA SER A 65 -12.71 -3.46 -5.54
C SER A 65 -11.99 -3.89 -4.27
N LEU A 66 -12.67 -4.59 -3.36
CA LEU A 66 -12.05 -5.09 -2.13
C LEU A 66 -10.75 -5.83 -2.48
N LEU A 67 -9.67 -5.48 -1.79
CA LEU A 67 -8.38 -6.07 -2.05
C LEU A 67 -8.47 -7.55 -1.68
N THR A 68 -8.21 -8.43 -2.64
CA THR A 68 -8.20 -9.87 -2.40
C THR A 68 -6.80 -10.33 -2.00
N ARG A 69 -6.69 -11.43 -1.25
CA ARG A 69 -5.39 -12.03 -0.92
C ARG A 69 -4.55 -12.32 -2.17
N ARG A 70 -5.21 -12.82 -3.24
CA ARG A 70 -4.55 -13.11 -4.52
C ARG A 70 -3.96 -11.84 -5.13
N LYS A 71 -4.69 -10.73 -5.08
CA LYS A 71 -4.21 -9.43 -5.58
C LYS A 71 -3.07 -8.90 -4.71
N LEU A 72 -3.18 -8.95 -3.38
CA LEU A 72 -2.11 -8.52 -2.48
C LEU A 72 -0.80 -9.29 -2.72
N VAL A 73 -0.86 -10.62 -2.87
CA VAL A 73 0.33 -11.45 -3.16
C VAL A 73 0.93 -11.16 -4.54
N HIS A 74 0.10 -10.74 -5.50
CA HIS A 74 0.60 -10.32 -6.81
C HIS A 74 1.34 -8.98 -6.75
N ILE A 75 0.85 -8.06 -5.90
CA ILE A 75 1.43 -6.73 -5.71
C ILE A 75 2.72 -6.81 -4.87
N LEU A 76 2.68 -7.45 -3.70
CA LEU A 76 3.79 -7.54 -2.76
C LEU A 76 4.65 -8.78 -3.05
N LYS A 77 5.60 -8.66 -3.97
CA LYS A 77 6.48 -9.76 -4.37
C LYS A 77 7.59 -9.95 -3.34
N PRO A 78 7.77 -11.15 -2.77
CA PRO A 78 8.89 -11.42 -1.87
C PRO A 78 10.20 -11.51 -2.64
N ASP A 79 11.20 -10.79 -2.15
CA ASP A 79 12.59 -10.82 -2.60
C ASP A 79 13.36 -11.78 -1.70
N PHE A 80 13.47 -13.02 -2.16
CA PHE A 80 14.07 -14.11 -1.41
C PHE A 80 15.54 -14.30 -1.74
N SER A 81 16.29 -14.77 -0.76
CA SER A 81 17.64 -15.27 -0.94
C SER A 81 17.68 -16.50 -1.85
N GLU A 82 18.86 -16.82 -2.37
CA GLU A 82 19.08 -17.97 -3.25
C GLU A 82 18.58 -19.30 -2.63
N ASP A 83 18.07 -20.17 -3.49
CA ASP A 83 17.58 -21.48 -3.06
C ASP A 83 18.71 -22.33 -2.47
N GLY A 84 18.42 -23.02 -1.36
CA GLY A 84 19.36 -23.91 -0.69
C GLY A 84 20.20 -23.27 0.43
N CYS A 85 20.10 -21.96 0.67
CA CYS A 85 20.75 -21.33 1.82
C CYS A 85 19.90 -21.43 3.11
N ASN A 86 20.55 -21.38 4.28
CA ASN A 86 19.85 -21.34 5.58
C ASN A 86 18.94 -20.10 5.70
N GLN A 87 19.39 -18.98 5.12
CA GLN A 87 18.62 -17.73 5.13
C GLN A 87 17.27 -17.91 4.42
N ARG A 88 17.25 -18.52 3.23
CA ARG A 88 16.04 -18.86 2.48
C ARG A 88 15.05 -19.72 3.28
N GLN A 89 15.55 -20.64 4.11
CA GLN A 89 14.68 -21.43 4.98
C GLN A 89 13.97 -20.55 6.02
N HIS A 90 14.69 -19.63 6.66
CA HIS A 90 14.12 -18.68 7.62
C HIS A 90 13.13 -17.72 6.96
N GLU A 91 13.44 -17.22 5.76
CA GLU A 91 12.56 -16.36 4.97
C GLU A 91 11.25 -17.08 4.61
N ASN A 92 11.33 -18.35 4.18
CA ASN A 92 10.17 -19.16 3.87
C ASN A 92 9.24 -19.36 5.08
N ILE A 93 9.81 -19.58 6.27
CA ILE A 93 9.03 -19.74 7.51
C ILE A 93 8.27 -18.45 7.84
N VAL A 94 8.95 -17.29 7.80
CA VAL A 94 8.32 -16.00 8.09
C VAL A 94 7.30 -15.62 7.04
N TYR A 95 7.60 -15.85 5.75
CA TYR A 95 6.66 -15.59 4.67
C TYR A 95 5.42 -16.49 4.77
N ALA A 96 5.57 -17.75 5.18
CA ALA A 96 4.43 -18.62 5.44
C ALA A 96 3.54 -18.08 6.58
N ALA A 97 4.15 -17.60 7.66
CA ALA A 97 3.43 -16.96 8.76
C ALA A 97 2.71 -15.67 8.30
N PHE A 98 3.39 -14.81 7.52
CA PHE A 98 2.81 -13.60 6.94
C PHE A 98 1.65 -13.91 5.97
N SER A 99 1.78 -14.92 5.11
CA SER A 99 0.71 -15.37 4.22
C SER A 99 -0.49 -15.90 5.02
N LYS A 100 -0.24 -16.59 6.14
CA LYS A 100 -1.31 -17.02 7.06
C LYS A 100 -1.99 -15.82 7.72
N TYR A 101 -1.21 -14.83 8.18
CA TYR A 101 -1.73 -13.58 8.73
C TYR A 101 -2.65 -12.86 7.74
N CYS A 102 -2.20 -12.68 6.48
CA CYS A 102 -3.01 -12.07 5.42
C CYS A 102 -4.32 -12.83 5.20
N ARG A 103 -4.29 -14.17 5.25
CA ARG A 103 -5.52 -14.99 5.17
C ARG A 103 -6.46 -14.75 6.35
N GLU A 104 -5.94 -14.57 7.56
CA GLU A 104 -6.74 -14.28 8.75
C GLU A 104 -7.33 -12.87 8.73
N ALA A 105 -6.55 -11.87 8.30
CA ALA A 105 -7.02 -10.50 8.11
C ALA A 105 -8.15 -10.43 7.07
N ALA A 106 -7.97 -11.09 5.91
CA ALA A 106 -9.00 -11.20 4.89
C ALA A 106 -10.27 -11.93 5.38
N GLY A 107 -10.14 -12.82 6.36
CA GLY A 107 -11.25 -13.53 6.98
C GLY A 107 -11.87 -12.83 8.19
N GLY A 108 -11.47 -11.59 8.51
CA GLY A 108 -11.97 -10.83 9.66
C GLY A 108 -11.54 -11.36 11.02
N LYS A 109 -10.47 -12.17 11.08
CA LYS A 109 -9.97 -12.79 12.33
C LYS A 109 -8.93 -11.94 13.06
N ARG A 110 -8.50 -10.82 12.47
CA ARG A 110 -7.52 -9.88 13.03
C ARG A 110 -8.15 -8.54 13.44
N GLY A 111 -9.35 -8.60 14.02
CA GLY A 111 -10.10 -7.40 14.42
C GLY A 111 -10.42 -6.51 13.22
N ASN A 112 -9.95 -5.26 13.26
CA ASN A 112 -10.20 -4.26 12.21
C ASN A 112 -9.14 -4.25 11.10
N ILE A 113 -8.10 -5.10 11.18
CA ILE A 113 -7.05 -5.15 10.18
C ILE A 113 -7.56 -5.85 8.92
N THR A 114 -7.44 -5.14 7.79
CA THR A 114 -7.81 -5.65 6.46
C THR A 114 -6.57 -5.75 5.56
N LEU A 115 -6.73 -6.29 4.36
CA LEU A 115 -5.62 -6.35 3.40
C LEU A 115 -5.19 -4.96 2.92
N GLU A 116 -6.15 -4.03 2.84
CA GLU A 116 -5.93 -2.62 2.52
C GLU A 116 -5.00 -1.94 3.53
N HIS A 117 -5.12 -2.26 4.82
CA HIS A 117 -4.21 -1.75 5.84
C HIS A 117 -2.75 -2.21 5.59
N ILE A 118 -2.56 -3.46 5.20
CA ILE A 118 -1.23 -4.02 4.89
C ILE A 118 -0.64 -3.34 3.64
N LEU A 119 -1.46 -3.15 2.60
CA LEU A 119 -1.03 -2.46 1.38
C LEU A 119 -0.71 -0.99 1.67
N GLN A 120 -1.55 -0.31 2.44
CA GLN A 120 -1.36 1.09 2.83
C GLN A 120 -0.10 1.26 3.65
N PHE A 121 0.14 0.40 4.64
CA PHE A 121 1.37 0.40 5.42
C PHE A 121 2.61 0.33 4.54
N THR A 122 2.56 -0.46 3.47
CA THR A 122 3.71 -0.69 2.58
C THR A 122 3.88 0.39 1.50
N THR A 123 2.79 0.92 0.97
CA THR A 123 2.78 1.71 -0.27
C THR A 123 2.12 3.09 -0.13
N ALA A 124 1.67 3.45 1.08
CA ALA A 124 0.87 4.64 1.38
C ALA A 124 -0.49 4.72 0.66
N THR A 125 -0.93 3.65 -0.01
CA THR A 125 -2.25 3.58 -0.66
C THR A 125 -2.96 2.26 -0.33
N ASP A 126 -4.29 2.32 -0.21
CA ASP A 126 -5.16 1.19 0.11
C ASP A 126 -5.65 0.42 -1.13
N GLU A 127 -5.33 0.91 -2.33
CA GLU A 127 -5.66 0.27 -3.61
C GLU A 127 -4.47 0.37 -4.58
N GLU A 128 -4.44 -0.51 -5.57
CA GLU A 128 -3.47 -0.41 -6.65
C GLU A 128 -3.77 0.82 -7.53
N PRO A 129 -2.78 1.68 -7.84
CA PRO A 129 -2.99 2.83 -8.71
C PRO A 129 -3.50 2.44 -10.10
N VAL A 130 -4.13 3.39 -10.80
CA VAL A 130 -4.78 3.15 -12.11
C VAL A 130 -3.80 2.60 -13.15
N LEU A 131 -2.56 3.08 -13.12
CA LEU A 131 -1.49 2.64 -14.02
C LEU A 131 -0.48 1.72 -13.32
N GLY A 132 -0.85 1.14 -12.17
CA GLY A 132 0.06 0.39 -11.31
C GLY A 132 1.10 1.28 -10.62
N PHE A 133 1.98 0.66 -9.85
CA PHE A 133 3.03 1.37 -9.12
C PHE A 133 4.21 1.73 -10.04
N ALA A 134 4.81 2.91 -9.86
CA ALA A 134 6.03 3.25 -10.60
C ALA A 134 7.24 2.41 -10.18
N THR A 135 7.29 2.00 -8.91
CA THR A 135 8.25 1.03 -8.36
C THR A 135 7.47 -0.16 -7.85
N ASP A 136 7.76 -1.35 -8.38
CA ASP A 136 7.10 -2.59 -7.98
C ASP A 136 7.19 -2.79 -6.46
N PRO A 137 6.05 -2.94 -5.75
CA PRO A 137 6.08 -3.24 -4.34
C PRO A 137 6.72 -4.58 -4.04
N SER A 138 7.44 -4.66 -2.93
CA SER A 138 8.20 -5.85 -2.58
C SER A 138 8.22 -6.13 -1.08
N ILE A 139 8.57 -7.37 -0.73
CA ILE A 139 8.84 -7.79 0.63
C ILE A 139 10.32 -8.14 0.72
N GLN A 140 11.04 -7.45 1.59
CA GLN A 140 12.43 -7.74 1.91
C GLN A 140 12.53 -8.36 3.29
N PHE A 141 13.41 -9.34 3.43
CA PHE A 141 13.64 -10.01 4.70
C PHE A 141 14.85 -9.38 5.41
N VAL A 142 14.67 -9.01 6.68
CA VAL A 142 15.70 -8.32 7.47
C VAL A 142 16.03 -9.08 8.74
N SER A 143 17.26 -9.01 9.25
CA SER A 143 17.63 -9.73 10.47
C SER A 143 16.91 -9.17 11.72
N SER A 144 16.35 -10.04 12.54
CA SER A 144 15.92 -9.67 13.90
C SER A 144 17.13 -9.34 14.78
N LYS A 145 17.00 -8.34 15.66
CA LYS A 145 18.07 -7.85 16.55
C LYS A 145 18.10 -8.55 17.91
N SER A 146 17.01 -9.20 18.32
CA SER A 146 16.91 -9.92 19.60
C SER A 146 15.75 -10.91 19.61
N SER A 147 15.74 -11.81 20.60
CA SER A 147 14.64 -12.75 20.86
C SER A 147 13.37 -12.11 21.41
N SER A 148 13.32 -10.79 21.56
CA SER A 148 12.07 -10.10 21.89
C SER A 148 11.11 -10.16 20.71
N LYS A 149 9.82 -10.47 20.96
CA LYS A 149 8.78 -10.43 19.91
C LYS A 149 8.73 -9.08 19.17
N TRP A 150 9.06 -7.98 19.85
CA TRP A 150 9.10 -6.64 19.27
C TRP A 150 10.22 -6.45 18.25
N SER A 151 11.24 -7.31 18.25
CA SER A 151 12.23 -7.35 17.19
C SER A 151 11.68 -7.88 15.86
N PHE A 152 10.47 -8.43 15.87
CA PHE A 152 9.77 -8.97 14.69
C PHE A 152 8.70 -8.01 14.15
N ILE A 153 8.73 -6.74 14.56
CA ILE A 153 7.83 -5.72 14.04
C ILE A 153 8.11 -5.45 12.54
N PRO A 154 7.13 -5.62 11.65
CA PRO A 154 7.25 -5.18 10.27
C PRO A 154 7.52 -3.67 10.22
N THR A 155 8.35 -3.26 9.27
CA THR A 155 8.57 -1.85 8.96
C THR A 155 8.42 -1.64 7.46
N ALA A 156 8.21 -0.42 7.00
CA ALA A 156 8.05 -0.15 5.57
C ALA A 156 8.81 1.10 5.14
N ASN A 157 9.26 1.08 3.88
CA ASN A 157 9.67 2.26 3.14
C ASN A 157 8.64 2.51 2.05
N THR A 158 7.71 3.44 2.30
CA THR A 158 6.63 3.77 1.37
C THR A 158 7.12 4.49 0.12
N CYS A 159 8.28 5.16 0.16
CA CYS A 159 8.88 5.76 -1.05
C CYS A 159 9.41 4.68 -2.00
N GLY A 160 9.84 3.54 -1.46
CA GLY A 160 10.31 2.38 -2.23
C GLY A 160 9.31 1.22 -2.32
N ASN A 161 8.07 1.41 -1.87
CA ASN A 161 7.04 0.37 -1.77
C ASN A 161 7.53 -0.95 -1.16
N THR A 162 8.39 -0.86 -0.14
CA THR A 162 9.08 -2.04 0.41
C THR A 162 8.58 -2.34 1.82
N LEU A 163 8.10 -3.57 2.04
CA LEU A 163 7.80 -4.13 3.35
C LEU A 163 9.02 -4.89 3.87
N HIS A 164 9.58 -4.49 5.00
CA HIS A 164 10.62 -5.23 5.68
C HIS A 164 10.02 -6.18 6.71
N LEU A 165 10.13 -7.49 6.47
CA LEU A 165 9.73 -8.53 7.41
C LEU A 165 10.96 -9.06 8.17
N PRO A 166 11.00 -8.90 9.49
CA PRO A 166 12.10 -9.47 10.26
C PRO A 166 12.09 -11.00 10.24
N CYS A 167 13.26 -11.58 10.02
CA CYS A 167 13.50 -13.02 9.97
C CYS A 167 14.27 -13.53 11.18
N PRO A 168 13.98 -14.77 11.60
CA PRO A 168 14.78 -15.46 12.58
C PRO A 168 16.16 -15.78 12.00
N ASP A 169 17.08 -16.13 12.89
CA ASP A 169 18.38 -16.68 12.54
C ASP A 169 18.71 -17.88 13.44
N HIS A 170 19.96 -18.36 13.39
CA HIS A 170 20.40 -19.50 14.18
C HIS A 170 20.35 -19.25 15.70
N SER A 171 20.38 -17.98 16.13
CA SER A 171 20.36 -17.55 17.53
C SER A 171 19.01 -17.01 18.00
N VAL A 172 18.20 -16.53 17.06
CA VAL A 172 16.89 -15.94 17.33
C VAL A 172 15.80 -16.76 16.66
N ALA A 173 14.99 -17.44 17.46
CA ALA A 173 13.81 -18.14 16.98
C ALA A 173 12.68 -17.17 16.63
N LEU A 174 11.82 -17.56 15.68
CA LEU A 174 10.59 -16.84 15.38
C LEU A 174 9.65 -16.93 16.60
N PRO A 175 8.99 -15.82 17.01
CA PRO A 175 7.98 -15.88 18.05
C PRO A 175 6.87 -16.85 17.69
N VAL A 176 6.19 -17.37 18.70
CA VAL A 176 5.00 -18.20 18.47
C VAL A 176 3.93 -17.37 17.73
N GLU A 177 3.11 -18.06 16.94
CA GLU A 177 2.17 -17.42 16.01
C GLU A 177 1.30 -16.33 16.65
N VAL A 178 0.77 -16.59 17.85
CA VAL A 178 -0.08 -15.63 18.57
C VAL A 178 0.69 -14.33 18.84
N GLU A 179 1.92 -14.43 19.35
CA GLU A 179 2.76 -13.27 19.64
C GLU A 179 3.21 -12.55 18.37
N LEU A 180 3.56 -13.30 17.32
CA LEU A 180 3.96 -12.72 16.04
C LEU A 180 2.80 -11.94 15.42
N PHE A 181 1.57 -12.48 15.48
CA PHE A 181 0.41 -11.82 14.91
C PHE A 181 -0.04 -10.61 15.74
N GLU A 182 0.16 -10.59 17.06
CA GLU A 182 0.00 -9.37 17.87
C GLU A 182 0.95 -8.26 17.41
N VAL A 183 2.20 -8.62 17.10
CA VAL A 183 3.20 -7.68 16.59
C VAL A 183 2.81 -7.15 15.21
N TYR A 184 2.28 -8.01 14.34
CA TYR A 184 1.76 -7.61 13.03
C TYR A 184 0.53 -6.72 13.15
N ASP A 185 -0.41 -7.04 14.03
CA ASP A 185 -1.57 -6.17 14.30
C ASP A 185 -1.11 -4.79 14.73
N MET A 186 -0.10 -4.69 15.61
CA MET A 186 0.43 -3.39 16.02
C MET A 186 1.00 -2.60 14.84
N ALA A 187 1.79 -3.24 13.97
CA ALA A 187 2.35 -2.59 12.79
C ALA A 187 1.24 -2.13 11.82
N PHE A 188 0.32 -3.02 11.45
CA PHE A 188 -0.68 -2.75 10.42
C PHE A 188 -1.90 -1.96 10.92
N CYS A 189 -2.11 -1.84 12.23
CA CYS A 189 -3.10 -0.93 12.82
C CYS A 189 -2.68 0.54 12.71
N ASN A 190 -1.38 0.81 12.59
CA ASN A 190 -0.87 2.17 12.50
C ASN A 190 -1.17 2.78 11.14
N ALA A 191 -2.25 3.55 11.04
CA ALA A 191 -2.53 4.46 9.93
C ALA A 191 -1.67 5.75 9.99
N TYR A 192 -0.82 5.89 11.01
CA TYR A 192 0.03 7.06 11.23
C TYR A 192 1.45 6.80 10.72
N PHE A 193 1.85 7.52 9.66
CA PHE A 193 3.22 7.48 9.15
C PHE A 193 4.10 8.46 9.94
N GLY A 194 4.88 7.93 10.88
CA GLY A 194 5.94 8.66 11.60
C GLY A 194 5.63 8.94 13.07
N ASN A 195 6.57 8.60 13.93
CA ASN A 195 6.74 9.24 15.24
C ASN A 195 7.83 10.30 15.09
N ARG A 196 7.55 11.52 15.55
CA ARG A 196 8.58 12.53 15.86
C ARG A 196 9.40 12.09 17.07
#